data_AF-A0A8G2EU29-F1
#
_entry.id   AF-A0A8G2EU29-F1
#
_cell.length_a   1.000
_cell.length_b   1.000
_cell.length_c   1.000
_cell.angle_alpha   90.00
_cell.angle_beta   90.00
_cell.angle_gamma   90.00
#
_symmetry.space_group_name_H-M   'P 1'
#
loop_
_entity.id
_entity.type
_entity.pdbx_description
1 polymer ?
#
loop_
_entity_poly.entity_id
_entity_poly.type
_entity_poly.pdbx_seq_one_letter_code
_entity_poly.pdbx_strand_id
1 'polypeptide(L)'
;MIRVVAPSFDRKLQLIMRVIGAVTHKQLYARLKAINPHTQYVPELAYKWVKAQSSPRNHSVYDDLAALVDLTDRGQPVGGSYLRACDYATFRALMAARYRGQLPADDGEADCPTHKAGGPAGGGGGSGAEPEESGTADEMAGLSDLPSANAVPPYLAGAYLVLSRSWSALRPTSLLCGELIVRRRQDGRWMATYLERLPAGDMRMSGQIHRIGPSVLNLLVDAEGDNAMPVILSVPPAPGVVLCGVMSGSALQDIDMGPSAGRVVCLKMTHLTRPTGGDAAPGDDDPSAVGFAAGTTYLAASPAAIAERLMTVGVAAGRARRLAAPIGALLTGSAEMGVVSTGNEQIGSLIREILRDDHHPGADKASNDRFPSRVW
;
A
#
# COMPACT_ATOMS: atom_id res chain seq x y z
N MET A 1 10.75 15.39 -28.30
CA MET A 1 9.77 15.81 -27.28
C MET A 1 8.49 15.03 -27.51
N ILE A 2 8.26 13.96 -26.74
CA ILE A 2 7.00 13.20 -26.79
C ILE A 2 6.08 13.85 -25.75
N ARG A 3 5.00 14.47 -26.22
CA ARG A 3 3.97 15.07 -25.36
C ARG A 3 3.28 13.92 -24.63
N VAL A 4 3.53 13.77 -23.33
CA VAL A 4 2.82 12.78 -22.49
C VAL A 4 1.38 13.26 -22.36
N VAL A 5 0.48 12.70 -23.17
CA VAL A 5 -0.95 13.00 -23.11
C VAL A 5 -1.51 12.28 -21.89
N ALA A 6 -1.99 13.03 -20.91
CA ALA A 6 -2.57 12.46 -19.69
C ALA A 6 -3.82 11.62 -20.04
N PRO A 7 -4.05 10.48 -19.37
CA PRO A 7 -5.24 9.66 -19.58
C PRO A 7 -6.50 10.39 -19.07
N SER A 8 -7.25 11.02 -19.98
CA SER A 8 -8.49 11.76 -19.68
C SER A 8 -9.68 10.81 -19.45
N PHE A 9 -9.73 10.17 -18.27
CA PHE A 9 -10.82 9.24 -17.92
C PHE A 9 -12.20 9.89 -17.93
N ASP A 10 -12.29 11.14 -17.52
CA ASP A 10 -13.47 11.99 -17.58
C ASP A 10 -14.09 12.01 -18.99
N ARG A 11 -13.28 12.31 -20.01
CA ARG A 11 -13.71 12.36 -21.41
C ARG A 11 -14.12 10.98 -21.92
N LYS A 12 -13.39 9.92 -21.54
CA LYS A 12 -13.75 8.54 -21.91
C LYS A 12 -15.11 8.14 -21.31
N LEU A 13 -15.34 8.44 -20.03
CA LEU A 13 -16.59 8.12 -19.35
C LEU A 13 -17.77 8.90 -19.94
N GLN A 14 -17.59 10.18 -20.26
CA GLN A 14 -18.60 10.97 -20.96
C GLN A 14 -18.94 10.37 -22.33
N LEU A 15 -17.93 9.93 -23.10
CA LEU A 15 -18.14 9.29 -24.39
C LEU A 15 -18.90 7.96 -24.24
N ILE A 16 -18.55 7.11 -23.26
CA ILE A 16 -19.27 5.87 -22.95
C ILE A 16 -20.74 6.17 -22.66
N MET A 17 -21.03 7.14 -21.79
CA MET A 17 -22.40 7.52 -21.44
C MET A 17 -23.21 7.97 -22.65
N ARG A 18 -22.61 8.79 -23.54
CA ARG A 18 -23.25 9.24 -24.78
C ARG A 18 -23.56 8.09 -25.73
N VAL A 19 -22.60 7.19 -25.95
CA VAL A 19 -22.73 6.07 -26.90
C VAL A 19 -23.73 5.01 -26.41
N ILE A 20 -23.73 4.71 -25.10
CA ILE A 20 -24.66 3.76 -24.48
C ILE A 20 -26.07 4.38 -24.30
N GLY A 21 -26.23 5.69 -24.53
CA GLY A 21 -27.48 6.41 -24.33
C GLY A 21 -27.86 6.57 -22.85
N ALA A 22 -26.88 6.53 -21.94
CA ALA A 22 -27.08 6.75 -20.52
C ALA A 22 -27.00 8.25 -20.20
N VAL A 23 -28.16 8.88 -20.04
CA VAL A 23 -28.28 10.32 -19.76
C VAL A 23 -27.92 10.65 -18.31
N THR A 24 -27.96 9.65 -17.41
CA THR A 24 -27.59 9.80 -15.99
C THR A 24 -26.66 8.69 -15.53
N HIS A 25 -25.89 8.94 -14.47
CA HIS A 25 -25.04 7.91 -13.85
C HIS A 25 -25.82 6.75 -13.23
N LYS A 26 -27.09 6.97 -12.83
CA LYS A 26 -27.97 5.90 -12.35
C LYS A 26 -28.36 4.96 -13.49
N GLN A 27 -28.63 5.49 -14.68
CA GLN A 27 -28.88 4.69 -15.88
C GLN A 27 -27.64 3.89 -16.29
N LEU A 28 -26.45 4.52 -16.25
CA LEU A 28 -25.19 3.80 -16.51
C LEU A 28 -24.96 2.68 -15.49
N TYR A 29 -25.20 2.93 -14.21
CA TYR A 29 -25.11 1.91 -13.16
C TYR A 29 -26.08 0.75 -13.39
N ALA A 30 -27.33 1.01 -13.77
CA ALA A 30 -28.28 -0.05 -14.09
C ALA A 30 -27.80 -0.95 -15.24
N ARG A 31 -27.18 -0.37 -16.28
CA ARG A 31 -26.57 -1.11 -17.39
C ARG A 31 -25.37 -1.96 -16.94
N LEU A 32 -24.51 -1.39 -16.10
CA LEU A 32 -23.37 -2.13 -15.53
C LEU A 32 -23.85 -3.26 -14.61
N LYS A 33 -24.89 -3.03 -13.81
CA LYS A 33 -25.47 -4.04 -12.90
C LYS A 33 -26.07 -5.23 -13.64
N ALA A 34 -26.61 -5.00 -14.85
CA ALA A 34 -27.14 -6.06 -15.71
C ALA A 34 -26.03 -6.98 -16.25
N ILE A 35 -24.81 -6.48 -16.42
CA ILE A 35 -23.64 -7.25 -16.90
C ILE A 35 -22.88 -7.85 -15.71
N ASN A 36 -22.72 -7.08 -14.64
CA ASN A 36 -22.07 -7.48 -13.40
C ASN A 36 -22.92 -7.05 -12.19
N PRO A 37 -23.70 -7.99 -11.60
CA PRO A 37 -24.48 -7.73 -10.38
C PRO A 37 -23.64 -7.28 -9.19
N HIS A 38 -22.32 -7.48 -9.20
CA HIS A 38 -21.39 -7.06 -8.16
C HIS A 38 -20.56 -5.83 -8.53
N THR A 39 -20.96 -5.10 -9.59
CA THR A 39 -20.25 -3.88 -10.03
C THR A 39 -20.04 -2.91 -8.86
N GLN A 40 -18.82 -2.36 -8.81
CA GLN A 40 -18.38 -1.41 -7.79
C GLN A 40 -18.52 0.03 -8.29
N TYR A 41 -19.22 0.23 -9.41
CA TYR A 41 -19.56 1.54 -9.93
C TYR A 41 -20.61 2.19 -9.02
N VAL A 42 -20.30 3.38 -8.48
CA VAL A 42 -21.18 4.12 -7.56
C VAL A 42 -21.61 5.44 -8.21
N PRO A 43 -22.90 5.62 -8.55
CA PRO A 43 -23.41 6.84 -9.21
C PRO A 43 -23.04 8.15 -8.51
N GLU A 44 -23.03 8.14 -7.18
CA GLU A 44 -22.77 9.31 -6.32
C GLU A 44 -21.31 9.79 -6.44
N LEU A 45 -20.39 8.88 -6.73
CA LEU A 45 -18.97 9.19 -6.96
C LEU A 45 -18.69 9.55 -8.42
N ALA A 46 -19.49 9.02 -9.35
CA ALA A 46 -19.25 9.15 -10.78
C ALA A 46 -19.34 10.58 -11.31
N TYR A 47 -20.11 11.45 -10.64
CA TYR A 47 -20.16 12.88 -10.98
C TYR A 47 -18.79 13.56 -10.87
N LYS A 48 -17.98 13.17 -9.88
CA LYS A 48 -16.62 13.70 -9.70
C LYS A 48 -15.66 13.18 -10.77
N TRP A 49 -15.95 12.01 -11.36
CA TRP A 49 -15.16 11.43 -12.44
C TRP A 49 -15.38 12.15 -13.77
N VAL A 50 -16.63 12.47 -14.10
CA VAL A 50 -16.98 13.23 -15.31
C VAL A 50 -16.46 14.67 -15.27
N LYS A 51 -16.24 15.22 -14.07
CA LYS A 51 -15.64 16.55 -13.85
C LYS A 51 -14.11 16.56 -13.81
N ALA A 52 -13.45 15.44 -14.10
CA ALA A 52 -12.00 15.28 -13.96
C ALA A 52 -11.43 15.58 -12.56
N GLN A 53 -12.28 15.58 -11.52
CA GLN A 53 -11.85 15.85 -10.13
C GLN A 53 -11.25 14.60 -9.47
N SER A 54 -11.59 13.42 -9.98
CA SER A 54 -11.07 12.14 -9.50
C SER A 54 -11.27 11.06 -10.56
N SER A 55 -10.78 9.86 -10.31
CA SER A 55 -11.03 8.67 -11.13
C SER A 55 -11.44 7.49 -10.25
N PRO A 56 -12.07 6.43 -10.80
CA PRO A 56 -12.41 5.23 -10.06
C PRO A 56 -11.18 4.64 -9.38
N ARG A 57 -11.26 4.44 -8.06
CA ARG A 57 -10.18 3.80 -7.29
C ARG A 57 -10.20 2.28 -7.47
N ASN A 58 -11.38 1.72 -7.69
CA ASN A 58 -11.53 0.29 -7.94
C ASN A 58 -11.29 -0.02 -9.42
N HIS A 59 -10.32 -0.90 -9.68
CA HIS A 59 -9.95 -1.30 -11.03
C HIS A 59 -11.08 -2.05 -11.74
N SER A 60 -11.93 -2.76 -10.99
CA SER A 60 -13.07 -3.49 -11.54
C SER A 60 -14.06 -2.56 -12.24
N VAL A 61 -14.12 -1.28 -11.87
CA VAL A 61 -14.97 -0.29 -12.56
C VAL A 61 -14.51 -0.09 -14.00
N TYR A 62 -13.21 -0.12 -14.27
CA TYR A 62 -12.69 -0.04 -15.63
C TYR A 62 -12.96 -1.33 -16.41
N ASP A 63 -12.88 -2.49 -15.74
CA ASP A 63 -13.21 -3.79 -16.35
C ASP A 63 -14.70 -3.87 -16.69
N ASP A 64 -15.58 -3.45 -15.78
CA ASP A 64 -17.02 -3.38 -15.98
C ASP A 64 -17.37 -2.42 -17.14
N LEU A 65 -16.71 -1.27 -17.20
CA LEU A 65 -16.89 -0.30 -18.30
C LEU A 65 -16.39 -0.88 -19.63
N ALA A 66 -15.24 -1.54 -19.64
CA ALA A 66 -14.69 -2.15 -20.85
C ALA A 66 -15.56 -3.29 -21.36
N ALA A 67 -16.11 -4.11 -20.45
CA ALA A 67 -17.08 -5.15 -20.76
C ALA A 67 -18.41 -4.58 -21.28
N LEU A 68 -18.89 -3.46 -20.70
CA LEU A 68 -20.11 -2.78 -21.15
C LEU A 68 -19.99 -2.27 -22.59
N VAL A 69 -18.83 -1.74 -22.97
CA VAL A 69 -18.62 -1.24 -24.34
C VAL A 69 -18.07 -2.27 -25.33
N ASP A 70 -17.75 -3.47 -24.85
CA ASP A 70 -17.34 -4.62 -25.66
C ASP A 70 -16.27 -4.25 -26.72
N LEU A 71 -15.22 -3.58 -26.25
CA LEU A 71 -14.14 -3.09 -27.12
C LEU A 71 -13.15 -4.21 -27.44
N THR A 72 -12.66 -4.20 -28.69
CA THR A 72 -11.59 -5.08 -29.14
C THR A 72 -10.46 -4.29 -29.77
N ASP A 73 -9.21 -4.70 -29.51
CA ASP A 73 -8.00 -4.19 -30.18
C ASP A 73 -7.30 -5.38 -30.84
N ARG A 74 -7.07 -5.29 -32.15
CA ARG A 74 -6.49 -6.38 -32.97
C ARG A 74 -7.18 -7.75 -32.78
N GLY A 75 -8.49 -7.76 -32.58
CA GLY A 75 -9.29 -8.97 -32.39
C GLY A 75 -9.24 -9.57 -30.98
N GLN A 76 -8.61 -8.91 -30.02
CA GLN A 76 -8.60 -9.31 -28.61
C GLN A 76 -9.44 -8.35 -27.76
N PRO A 77 -10.15 -8.84 -26.71
CA PRO A 77 -10.90 -7.98 -25.81
C PRO A 77 -10.01 -6.96 -25.09
N VAL A 78 -10.47 -5.72 -25.03
CA VAL A 78 -9.81 -4.65 -24.29
C VAL A 78 -10.20 -4.79 -22.81
N GLY A 79 -9.23 -5.02 -21.94
CA GLY A 79 -9.45 -5.04 -20.49
C GLY A 79 -9.47 -3.65 -19.85
N GLY A 80 -9.96 -3.54 -18.61
CA GLY A 80 -10.04 -2.28 -17.88
C GLY A 80 -8.70 -1.61 -17.63
N SER A 81 -7.62 -2.39 -17.49
CA SER A 81 -6.26 -1.84 -17.38
C SER A 81 -5.83 -1.07 -18.63
N TYR A 82 -6.23 -1.54 -19.82
CA TYR A 82 -5.97 -0.85 -21.08
C TYR A 82 -6.87 0.38 -21.23
N LEU A 83 -8.17 0.23 -20.91
CA LEU A 83 -9.13 1.34 -20.90
C LEU A 83 -8.67 2.48 -19.98
N ARG A 84 -8.07 2.16 -18.84
CA ARG A 84 -7.48 3.12 -17.92
C ARG A 84 -6.28 3.83 -18.51
N ALA A 85 -5.34 3.08 -19.10
CA ALA A 85 -4.02 3.58 -19.49
C ALA A 85 -3.98 4.31 -20.84
N CYS A 86 -4.84 3.96 -21.80
CA CYS A 86 -4.79 4.58 -23.13
C CYS A 86 -5.10 6.08 -23.06
N ASP A 87 -4.71 6.87 -24.06
CA ASP A 87 -5.18 8.25 -24.14
C ASP A 87 -6.62 8.32 -24.69
N TYR A 88 -7.22 9.50 -24.66
CA TYR A 88 -8.58 9.68 -25.17
C TYR A 88 -8.68 9.47 -26.68
N ALA A 89 -7.66 9.86 -27.46
CA ALA A 89 -7.67 9.70 -28.91
C ALA A 89 -7.71 8.22 -29.32
N THR A 90 -6.87 7.40 -28.67
CA THR A 90 -6.83 5.94 -28.83
C THR A 90 -8.16 5.31 -28.41
N PHE A 91 -8.70 5.71 -27.26
CA PHE A 91 -10.01 5.22 -26.81
C PHE A 91 -11.13 5.56 -27.80
N ARG A 92 -11.16 6.80 -28.31
CA ARG A 92 -12.16 7.25 -29.28
C ARG A 92 -12.06 6.48 -30.59
N ALA A 93 -10.85 6.14 -31.05
CA ALA A 93 -10.64 5.30 -32.23
C ALA A 93 -11.20 3.88 -32.05
N LEU A 94 -11.01 3.28 -30.87
CA LEU A 94 -11.61 1.97 -30.53
C LEU A 94 -13.14 2.02 -30.52
N MET A 95 -13.71 3.06 -29.90
CA MET A 95 -15.16 3.28 -29.90
C MET A 95 -15.70 3.50 -31.32
N ALA A 96 -14.99 4.25 -32.17
CA ALA A 96 -15.37 4.46 -33.57
C ALA A 96 -15.35 3.16 -34.38
N ALA A 97 -14.37 2.28 -34.13
CA ALA A 97 -14.29 0.98 -34.78
C ALA A 97 -15.47 0.07 -34.41
N ARG A 98 -15.92 0.12 -33.15
CA ARG A 98 -17.01 -0.72 -32.61
C ARG A 98 -18.42 -0.19 -32.90
N TYR A 99 -18.62 1.13 -32.85
CA TYR A 99 -19.93 1.81 -32.88
C TYR A 99 -20.11 2.71 -34.12
N ARG A 100 -19.54 2.31 -35.28
CA ARG A 100 -19.51 3.08 -36.54
C ARG A 100 -20.80 3.90 -36.78
N GLY A 101 -20.67 5.21 -36.99
CA GLY A 101 -21.80 6.11 -37.31
C GLY A 101 -22.63 6.61 -36.11
N GLN A 102 -22.39 6.11 -34.89
CA GLN A 102 -23.11 6.50 -33.67
C GLN A 102 -22.26 7.37 -32.72
N LEU A 103 -21.04 7.73 -33.13
CA LEU A 103 -20.13 8.51 -32.30
C LEU A 103 -20.41 10.01 -32.45
N PRO A 104 -20.65 10.75 -31.34
CA PRO A 104 -20.77 12.20 -31.38
C PRO A 104 -19.51 12.88 -31.96
N ALA A 105 -19.69 14.06 -32.56
CA ALA A 105 -18.57 14.93 -32.94
C ALA A 105 -17.71 15.25 -31.70
N ASP A 106 -16.40 15.39 -31.88
CA ASP A 106 -15.50 15.76 -30.77
C ASP A 106 -15.56 17.28 -30.60
N ASP A 107 -16.18 17.73 -29.50
CA ASP A 107 -16.23 19.13 -29.13
C ASP A 107 -14.82 19.53 -28.66
N GLY A 108 -14.01 20.10 -29.55
CA GLY A 108 -12.63 20.47 -29.27
C GLY A 108 -12.48 21.48 -28.12
N GLU A 109 -11.42 21.31 -27.35
CA GLU A 109 -10.70 22.30 -26.51
C GLU A 109 -11.47 23.62 -26.21
N ALA A 110 -12.26 23.63 -25.13
CA ALA A 110 -12.83 24.86 -24.58
C ALA A 110 -12.64 24.89 -23.06
N ASP A 111 -12.04 26.00 -22.61
CA ASP A 111 -11.80 26.41 -21.23
C ASP A 111 -12.95 26.09 -20.27
N CYS A 112 -12.58 25.63 -19.08
CA CYS A 112 -13.50 25.36 -17.98
C CYS A 112 -14.14 26.67 -17.49
N PRO A 113 -15.47 26.88 -17.60
CA PRO A 113 -16.11 28.01 -16.92
C PRO A 113 -16.24 27.67 -15.44
N THR A 114 -15.61 28.47 -14.61
CA THR A 114 -15.82 28.54 -13.17
C THR A 114 -17.31 28.79 -12.87
N HIS A 115 -18.00 27.84 -12.24
CA HIS A 115 -19.31 28.09 -11.64
C HIS A 115 -19.18 28.34 -10.13
N LYS A 116 -19.58 29.56 -9.76
CA LYS A 116 -19.65 30.12 -8.41
C LYS A 116 -20.55 29.33 -7.47
N ALA A 117 -20.21 29.45 -6.19
CA ALA A 117 -20.98 29.03 -5.02
C ALA A 117 -22.40 29.61 -4.96
N GLY A 118 -23.31 28.82 -4.38
CA GLY A 118 -24.60 29.24 -3.86
C GLY A 118 -25.17 28.13 -2.98
N GLY A 119 -25.30 28.39 -1.67
CA GLY A 119 -25.94 27.50 -0.70
C GLY A 119 -27.49 27.59 -0.71
N PRO A 120 -28.17 27.37 0.41
CA PRO A 120 -28.82 26.10 0.75
C PRO A 120 -30.34 26.20 0.98
N ALA A 121 -31.06 25.06 0.93
CA ALA A 121 -32.37 24.74 1.55
C ALA A 121 -32.83 23.38 0.95
N GLY A 122 -33.61 22.48 1.56
CA GLY A 122 -34.43 22.43 2.78
C GLY A 122 -35.02 21.01 2.86
N GLY A 123 -35.55 20.62 4.03
CA GLY A 123 -35.83 19.24 4.42
C GLY A 123 -37.13 18.57 3.95
N GLY A 124 -37.40 17.43 4.62
CA GLY A 124 -38.56 16.52 4.47
C GLY A 124 -38.05 15.09 4.19
N GLY A 125 -38.14 14.09 5.07
CA GLY A 125 -39.23 13.72 5.97
C GLY A 125 -40.03 12.59 5.33
N GLY A 126 -39.80 11.33 5.74
CA GLY A 126 -40.54 10.19 5.20
C GLY A 126 -40.09 8.84 5.75
N SER A 127 -40.75 8.43 6.84
CA SER A 127 -40.73 7.10 7.45
C SER A 127 -41.48 6.07 6.59
N GLY A 128 -41.02 4.81 6.59
CA GLY A 128 -41.73 3.66 6.04
C GLY A 128 -41.09 2.36 6.53
N ALA A 129 -41.83 1.63 7.36
CA ALA A 129 -41.42 0.40 8.05
C ALA A 129 -41.38 -0.85 7.15
N GLU A 130 -40.70 -1.87 7.67
CA GLU A 130 -40.32 -3.17 7.11
C GLU A 130 -41.49 -4.09 6.73
N PRO A 131 -41.18 -5.29 6.19
CA PRO A 131 -41.37 -6.45 7.07
C PRO A 131 -40.25 -7.51 7.03
N GLU A 132 -40.06 -8.10 8.21
CA GLU A 132 -39.27 -9.28 8.53
C GLU A 132 -39.79 -10.56 7.84
N GLU A 133 -38.88 -11.47 7.48
CA GLU A 133 -39.22 -12.88 7.30
C GLU A 133 -38.15 -13.77 7.95
N SER A 134 -38.62 -14.56 8.92
CA SER A 134 -37.90 -15.56 9.70
C SER A 134 -37.92 -16.91 8.99
N GLY A 135 -36.78 -17.59 8.95
CA GLY A 135 -36.68 -18.97 8.47
C GLY A 135 -35.33 -19.58 8.81
N THR A 136 -35.31 -20.47 9.81
CA THR A 136 -34.19 -21.33 10.19
C THR A 136 -33.98 -22.44 9.16
N ALA A 137 -32.77 -22.54 8.58
CA ALA A 137 -32.30 -23.73 7.85
C ALA A 137 -30.77 -23.85 7.94
N ASP A 138 -30.34 -24.97 8.54
CA ASP A 138 -29.04 -25.66 8.49
C ASP A 138 -27.72 -24.87 8.35
N GLU A 139 -26.85 -25.09 9.35
CA GLU A 139 -25.43 -24.73 9.36
C GLU A 139 -24.67 -25.38 8.20
N MET A 140 -24.62 -24.66 7.08
CA MET A 140 -23.66 -24.90 6.00
C MET A 140 -22.55 -23.87 6.17
N ALA A 141 -21.33 -24.31 6.50
CA ALA A 141 -20.16 -23.44 6.72
C ALA A 141 -20.10 -22.36 5.64
N GLY A 142 -20.32 -21.11 6.05
CA GLY A 142 -20.58 -20.01 5.15
C GLY A 142 -19.34 -19.65 4.33
N LEU A 143 -19.57 -19.22 3.08
CA LEU A 143 -18.57 -18.62 2.18
C LEU A 143 -17.76 -17.46 2.83
N SER A 144 -18.22 -16.97 3.98
CA SER A 144 -17.62 -15.99 4.89
C SER A 144 -16.33 -16.45 5.58
N ASP A 145 -16.06 -17.76 5.65
CA ASP A 145 -14.86 -18.31 6.31
C ASP A 145 -13.62 -18.34 5.40
N LEU A 146 -13.77 -17.99 4.12
CA LEU A 146 -12.64 -17.82 3.21
C LEU A 146 -11.99 -16.45 3.49
N PRO A 147 -10.68 -16.40 3.80
CA PRO A 147 -10.01 -15.13 4.07
C PRO A 147 -10.13 -14.23 2.84
N SER A 148 -10.71 -13.04 3.03
CA SER A 148 -10.83 -12.01 1.98
C SER A 148 -9.48 -11.86 1.25
N ALA A 149 -9.50 -11.80 -0.08
CA ALA A 149 -8.28 -11.56 -0.87
C ALA A 149 -7.55 -10.26 -0.46
N ASN A 150 -8.28 -9.33 0.18
CA ASN A 150 -7.77 -8.07 0.72
C ASN A 150 -7.56 -8.12 2.24
N ALA A 151 -7.62 -9.28 2.88
CA ALA A 151 -7.26 -9.43 4.28
C ALA A 151 -5.76 -9.19 4.46
N VAL A 152 -5.41 -8.34 5.42
CA VAL A 152 -4.01 -8.16 5.85
C VAL A 152 -3.56 -9.46 6.52
N PRO A 153 -2.46 -10.10 6.06
CA PRO A 153 -2.03 -11.36 6.62
C PRO A 153 -1.65 -11.22 8.11
N PRO A 154 -2.11 -12.14 8.98
CA PRO A 154 -1.83 -12.07 10.42
C PRO A 154 -0.34 -12.03 10.76
N TYR A 155 0.51 -12.69 9.96
CA TYR A 155 1.95 -12.70 10.15
C TYR A 155 2.61 -11.32 9.97
N LEU A 156 1.89 -10.30 9.45
CA LEU A 156 2.40 -8.94 9.40
C LEU A 156 2.31 -8.22 10.76
N ALA A 157 1.58 -8.76 11.73
CA ALA A 157 1.56 -8.20 13.08
C ALA A 157 2.95 -8.26 13.73
N GLY A 158 3.28 -7.21 14.47
CA GLY A 158 4.51 -7.10 15.26
C GLY A 158 5.18 -5.74 15.13
N ALA A 159 6.34 -5.64 15.76
CA ALA A 159 7.19 -4.47 15.70
C ALA A 159 8.29 -4.60 14.65
N TYR A 160 8.61 -3.49 14.02
CA TYR A 160 9.60 -3.38 12.98
C TYR A 160 10.56 -2.23 13.25
N LEU A 161 11.85 -2.49 13.04
CA LEU A 161 12.85 -1.43 12.86
C LEU A 161 12.68 -0.85 11.45
N VAL A 162 12.49 0.46 11.35
CA VAL A 162 12.32 1.15 10.07
C VAL A 162 13.58 1.92 9.73
N LEU A 163 14.07 1.74 8.52
CA LEU A 163 15.19 2.49 7.96
C LEU A 163 14.76 3.11 6.63
N SER A 164 15.08 4.39 6.44
CA SER A 164 14.84 5.13 5.20
C SER A 164 15.98 6.13 4.96
N ARG A 165 16.01 6.76 3.78
CA ARG A 165 16.88 7.92 3.57
C ARG A 165 16.31 9.13 4.29
N SER A 166 17.18 9.99 4.81
CA SER A 166 16.79 11.31 5.28
C SER A 166 16.14 12.11 4.14
N TRP A 167 15.00 12.71 4.45
CA TRP A 167 14.29 13.64 3.55
C TRP A 167 14.74 15.09 3.74
N SER A 168 15.50 15.39 4.79
CA SER A 168 16.05 16.72 5.01
C SER A 168 17.21 16.99 4.06
N ALA A 169 17.14 18.10 3.32
CA ALA A 169 18.20 18.62 2.47
C ALA A 169 19.44 19.04 3.27
N LEU A 170 19.31 19.28 4.58
CA LEU A 170 20.44 19.53 5.48
C LEU A 170 21.24 18.25 5.79
N ARG A 171 20.64 17.07 5.56
CA ARG A 171 21.26 15.75 5.83
C ARG A 171 21.02 14.76 4.69
N PRO A 172 21.38 15.09 3.44
CA PRO A 172 20.96 14.32 2.25
C PRO A 172 21.61 12.93 2.15
N THR A 173 22.73 12.73 2.88
CA THR A 173 23.49 11.47 2.94
C THR A 173 23.22 10.66 4.20
N SER A 174 22.34 11.14 5.09
CA SER A 174 21.97 10.41 6.30
C SER A 174 20.83 9.45 6.04
N LEU A 175 20.74 8.42 6.88
CA LEU A 175 19.57 7.57 7.01
C LEU A 175 18.75 8.03 8.22
N LEU A 176 17.45 7.76 8.15
CA LEU A 176 16.52 7.88 9.25
C LEU A 176 16.22 6.50 9.81
N CYS A 177 16.12 6.44 11.14
CA CYS A 177 15.73 5.26 11.88
C CYS A 177 14.46 5.57 12.68
N GLY A 178 13.43 4.78 12.41
CA GLY A 178 12.16 4.83 13.10
C GLY A 178 11.70 3.45 13.55
N GLU A 179 10.49 3.40 14.09
CA GLU A 179 9.85 2.19 14.57
C GLU A 179 8.44 2.13 13.97
N LEU A 180 8.02 0.93 13.56
CA LEU A 180 6.66 0.69 13.06
C LEU A 180 6.05 -0.48 13.83
N ILE A 181 4.92 -0.25 14.47
CA ILE A 181 4.11 -1.31 15.06
C ILE A 181 2.91 -1.56 14.16
N VAL A 182 2.74 -2.81 13.73
CA VAL A 182 1.57 -3.28 12.98
C VAL A 182 0.76 -4.18 13.90
N ARG A 183 -0.52 -3.88 14.06
CA ARG A 183 -1.42 -4.67 14.92
C ARG A 183 -2.85 -4.71 14.39
N ARG A 184 -3.55 -5.79 14.71
CA ARG A 184 -5.00 -5.89 14.55
C ARG A 184 -5.66 -5.44 15.85
N ARG A 185 -6.56 -4.47 15.79
CA ARG A 185 -7.37 -4.04 16.94
C ARG A 185 -8.46 -5.04 17.24
N GLN A 186 -9.04 -4.94 18.43
CA GLN A 186 -10.22 -5.72 18.85
C GLN A 186 -11.40 -5.57 17.89
N ASP A 187 -11.58 -4.38 17.27
CA ASP A 187 -12.60 -4.11 16.25
C ASP A 187 -12.31 -4.74 14.87
N GLY A 188 -11.24 -5.53 14.76
CA GLY A 188 -10.82 -6.22 13.55
C GLY A 188 -10.01 -5.37 12.57
N ARG A 189 -9.90 -4.05 12.77
CA ARG A 189 -9.13 -3.16 11.88
C ARG A 189 -7.63 -3.31 12.12
N TRP A 190 -6.87 -3.26 11.04
CA TRP A 190 -5.41 -3.24 11.09
C TRP A 190 -4.92 -1.80 11.17
N MET A 191 -4.00 -1.54 12.11
CA MET A 191 -3.41 -0.23 12.34
C MET A 191 -1.90 -0.34 12.24
N ALA A 192 -1.28 0.72 11.74
CA ALA A 192 0.13 0.95 11.97
C ALA A 192 0.35 2.21 12.80
N THR A 193 1.37 2.16 13.66
CA THR A 193 1.87 3.31 14.41
C THR A 193 3.35 3.45 14.11
N TYR A 194 3.72 4.58 13.55
CA TYR A 194 5.10 4.95 13.25
C TYR A 194 5.62 5.93 14.29
N LEU A 195 6.86 5.74 14.73
CA LEU A 195 7.57 6.63 15.63
C LEU A 195 8.94 6.96 15.07
N GLU A 196 9.29 8.23 15.10
CA GLU A 196 10.62 8.72 14.77
C GLU A 196 11.06 9.73 15.84
N ARG A 197 12.23 9.51 16.46
CA ARG A 197 12.74 10.35 17.56
C ARG A 197 13.64 11.46 17.02
N LEU A 198 13.00 12.49 16.50
CA LEU A 198 13.69 13.63 15.90
C LEU A 198 14.31 14.55 16.97
N PRO A 199 15.39 15.29 16.66
CA PRO A 199 15.97 16.28 17.57
C PRO A 199 14.99 17.31 18.15
N ALA A 200 13.91 17.62 17.42
CA ALA A 200 12.90 18.60 17.83
C ALA A 200 11.76 18.00 18.67
N GLY A 201 11.74 16.67 18.85
CA GLY A 201 10.67 15.94 19.51
C GLY A 201 10.30 14.67 18.76
N ASP A 202 9.52 13.81 19.40
CA ASP A 202 9.08 12.56 18.80
C ASP A 202 7.96 12.82 17.78
N MET A 203 8.19 12.43 16.52
CA MET A 203 7.13 12.36 15.51
C MET A 203 6.43 11.01 15.64
N ARG A 204 5.19 11.03 16.11
CA ARG A 204 4.32 9.85 16.19
C ARG A 204 3.16 9.99 15.22
N MET A 205 2.99 9.00 14.36
CA MET A 205 1.92 8.99 13.37
C MET A 205 1.19 7.65 13.39
N SER A 206 -0.11 7.65 13.12
CA SER A 206 -0.90 6.43 13.09
C SER A 206 -1.89 6.44 11.95
N GLY A 207 -2.23 5.26 11.45
CA GLY A 207 -3.14 5.14 10.32
C GLY A 207 -3.58 3.72 10.05
N GLN A 208 -4.71 3.59 9.36
CA GLN A 208 -5.29 2.29 9.01
C GLN A 208 -4.53 1.64 7.87
N ILE A 209 -4.28 0.33 8.04
CA ILE A 209 -3.68 -0.50 7.00
C ILE A 209 -4.79 -1.06 6.13
N HIS A 210 -4.67 -0.80 4.83
CA HIS A 210 -5.49 -1.42 3.80
C HIS A 210 -4.60 -2.27 2.91
N ARG A 211 -4.94 -3.55 2.74
CA ARG A 211 -4.27 -4.37 1.71
C ARG A 211 -4.99 -4.20 0.38
N ILE A 212 -4.22 -3.97 -0.66
CA ILE A 212 -4.66 -3.90 -2.05
C ILE A 212 -3.71 -4.79 -2.86
N GLY A 213 -4.18 -5.98 -3.24
CA GLY A 213 -3.37 -6.95 -3.97
C GLY A 213 -2.08 -7.34 -3.21
N PRO A 214 -0.88 -7.16 -3.81
CA PRO A 214 0.40 -7.50 -3.20
C PRO A 214 0.95 -6.38 -2.31
N SER A 215 0.19 -5.32 -2.01
CA SER A 215 0.67 -4.18 -1.24
C SER A 215 -0.22 -3.88 -0.05
N VAL A 216 0.37 -3.32 1.00
CA VAL A 216 -0.34 -2.63 2.07
C VAL A 216 -0.13 -1.12 1.93
N LEU A 217 -1.22 -0.39 2.01
CA LEU A 217 -1.28 1.06 2.00
C LEU A 217 -1.65 1.54 3.39
N ASN A 218 -0.94 2.55 3.88
CA ASN A 218 -1.27 3.26 5.09
C ASN A 218 -1.12 4.77 4.85
N LEU A 219 -2.10 5.57 5.25
CA LEU A 219 -1.96 7.01 5.41
C LEU A 219 -1.74 7.29 6.89
N LEU A 220 -0.49 7.49 7.28
CA LEU A 220 -0.15 7.84 8.65
C LEU A 220 -0.40 9.32 8.86
N VAL A 221 -1.12 9.67 9.92
CA VAL A 221 -1.36 11.06 10.33
C VAL A 221 -0.86 11.24 11.76
N ASP A 222 -0.32 12.42 12.07
CA ASP A 222 0.01 12.77 13.44
C ASP A 222 -1.26 13.02 14.30
N ALA A 223 -1.07 13.31 15.58
CA ALA A 223 -2.19 13.51 16.51
C ALA A 223 -3.00 14.79 16.20
N GLU A 224 -2.35 15.80 15.62
CA GLU A 224 -2.94 17.11 15.31
C GLU A 224 -3.62 17.12 13.93
N GLY A 225 -3.24 16.18 13.05
CA GLY A 225 -3.71 16.08 11.67
C GLY A 225 -2.96 16.99 10.68
N ASP A 226 -1.90 17.66 11.14
CA ASP A 226 -1.14 18.64 10.38
C ASP A 226 -0.18 17.98 9.40
N ASN A 227 0.34 16.80 9.77
CA ASN A 227 1.26 16.05 8.93
C ASN A 227 0.65 14.71 8.52
N ALA A 228 0.84 14.37 7.25
CA ALA A 228 0.42 13.12 6.68
C ALA A 228 1.57 12.46 5.91
N MET A 229 1.75 11.16 6.11
CA MET A 229 2.79 10.36 5.50
C MET A 229 2.19 9.09 4.89
N PRO A 230 1.93 9.09 3.57
CA PRO A 230 1.62 7.88 2.85
C PRO A 230 2.78 6.88 2.88
N VAL A 231 2.45 5.62 3.23
CA VAL A 231 3.36 4.49 3.25
C VAL A 231 2.76 3.35 2.43
N ILE A 232 3.51 2.87 1.44
CA ILE A 232 3.12 1.73 0.61
C ILE A 232 4.21 0.67 0.74
N LEU A 233 3.87 -0.49 1.31
CA LEU A 233 4.80 -1.61 1.47
C LEU A 233 4.33 -2.81 0.66
N SER A 234 5.25 -3.52 0.02
CA SER A 234 4.97 -4.82 -0.56
C SER A 234 4.68 -5.85 0.54
N VAL A 235 3.70 -6.71 0.32
CA VAL A 235 3.35 -7.84 1.17
C VAL A 235 4.25 -9.01 0.79
N PRO A 236 5.27 -9.34 1.61
CA PRO A 236 6.11 -10.52 1.37
C PRO A 236 5.33 -11.81 1.66
N PRO A 237 5.80 -12.97 1.17
CA PRO A 237 5.35 -14.25 1.70
C PRO A 237 5.68 -14.36 3.20
N ALA A 238 4.99 -15.26 3.90
CA ALA A 238 5.32 -15.60 5.29
C ALA A 238 6.81 -16.00 5.39
N PRO A 239 7.53 -15.57 6.45
CA PRO A 239 7.02 -15.01 7.71
C PRO A 239 6.82 -13.48 7.73
N GLY A 240 7.06 -12.79 6.62
CA GLY A 240 7.02 -11.32 6.57
C GLY A 240 8.12 -10.63 7.35
N VAL A 241 9.33 -11.18 7.30
CA VAL A 241 10.50 -10.69 8.05
C VAL A 241 11.03 -9.33 7.57
N VAL A 242 10.74 -8.98 6.32
CA VAL A 242 11.12 -7.70 5.70
C VAL A 242 9.90 -7.15 4.97
N LEU A 243 9.52 -5.90 5.28
CA LEU A 243 8.60 -5.12 4.47
C LEU A 243 9.40 -4.04 3.77
N CYS A 244 9.24 -3.88 2.46
CA CYS A 244 9.93 -2.86 1.70
C CYS A 244 8.93 -2.09 0.86
N GLY A 245 9.19 -0.80 0.69
CA GLY A 245 8.22 0.06 0.06
C GLY A 245 8.72 1.47 -0.20
N VAL A 246 7.75 2.36 -0.36
CA VAL A 246 7.97 3.80 -0.50
C VAL A 246 7.23 4.50 0.62
N MET A 247 7.90 5.47 1.22
CA MET A 247 7.29 6.47 2.10
C MET A 247 7.42 7.83 1.45
N SER A 248 6.40 8.67 1.62
CA SER A 248 6.39 10.05 1.14
C SER A 248 5.77 10.98 2.17
N GLY A 249 6.23 12.22 2.23
CA GLY A 249 5.72 13.23 3.15
C GLY A 249 6.51 14.53 3.04
N SER A 250 6.17 15.50 3.88
CA SER A 250 6.93 16.73 4.04
C SER A 250 8.20 16.46 4.85
N ALA A 251 9.33 17.03 4.43
CA ALA A 251 10.58 16.94 5.19
C ALA A 251 10.50 17.81 6.46
N LEU A 252 10.04 17.25 7.58
CA LEU A 252 9.78 18.00 8.82
C LEU A 252 10.99 18.72 9.44
N GLN A 253 12.21 18.33 9.06
CA GLN A 253 13.45 18.97 9.52
C GLN A 253 14.16 19.73 8.40
N ASP A 254 13.40 20.25 7.45
CA ASP A 254 13.89 21.08 6.36
C ASP A 254 13.25 22.47 6.44
N ILE A 255 14.00 23.50 6.05
CA ILE A 255 13.52 24.89 6.03
C ILE A 255 12.35 25.03 5.06
N ASP A 256 12.44 24.36 3.91
CA ASP A 256 11.43 24.45 2.85
C ASP A 256 10.28 23.46 3.04
N MET A 257 10.42 22.50 3.97
CA MET A 257 9.48 21.39 4.22
C MET A 257 8.95 20.72 2.94
N GLY A 258 9.79 20.64 1.91
CA GLY A 258 9.38 20.18 0.59
C GLY A 258 8.86 18.75 0.60
N PRO A 259 7.88 18.42 -0.27
CA PRO A 259 7.41 17.05 -0.41
C PRO A 259 8.54 16.16 -0.94
N SER A 260 8.77 15.06 -0.24
CA SER A 260 9.83 14.10 -0.52
C SER A 260 9.26 12.68 -0.57
N ALA A 261 9.96 11.80 -1.26
CA ALA A 261 9.65 10.38 -1.28
C ALA A 261 10.94 9.56 -1.34
N GLY A 262 10.93 8.39 -0.70
CA GLY A 262 12.09 7.50 -0.69
C GLY A 262 11.73 6.07 -0.34
N ARG A 263 12.68 5.17 -0.56
CA ARG A 263 12.55 3.77 -0.15
C ARG A 263 12.54 3.66 1.37
N VAL A 264 11.76 2.71 1.85
CA VAL A 264 11.74 2.29 3.24
C VAL A 264 11.97 0.79 3.33
N VAL A 265 12.66 0.38 4.39
CA VAL A 265 12.85 -1.01 4.78
C VAL A 265 12.41 -1.16 6.23
N CYS A 266 11.48 -2.06 6.49
CA CYS A 266 11.00 -2.41 7.81
C CYS A 266 11.43 -3.84 8.12
N LEU A 267 12.23 -4.02 9.17
CA LEU A 267 12.78 -5.32 9.57
C LEU A 267 12.06 -5.81 10.82
N LYS A 268 11.46 -7.00 10.75
CA LYS A 268 10.64 -7.53 11.83
C LYS A 268 11.50 -7.92 13.03
N MET A 269 11.26 -7.27 14.18
CA MET A 269 12.14 -7.37 15.35
C MET A 269 12.23 -8.78 15.91
N THR A 270 11.11 -9.51 15.95
CA THR A 270 11.05 -10.89 16.46
C THR A 270 11.91 -11.88 15.67
N HIS A 271 12.28 -11.54 14.43
CA HIS A 271 13.22 -12.34 13.63
C HIS A 271 14.64 -11.79 13.66
N LEU A 272 14.84 -10.55 14.10
CA LEU A 272 16.15 -9.91 14.19
C LEU A 272 16.86 -10.18 15.52
N THR A 273 16.12 -10.15 16.62
CA THR A 273 16.65 -10.41 17.96
C THR A 273 16.47 -11.88 18.32
N ARG A 274 17.43 -12.44 19.07
CA ARG A 274 17.21 -13.74 19.72
C ARG A 274 16.17 -13.52 20.83
N PRO A 275 15.23 -14.44 21.07
CA PRO A 275 14.39 -14.37 22.26
C PRO A 275 15.31 -14.44 23.49
N THR A 276 15.63 -13.30 24.07
CA THR A 276 16.14 -13.20 25.43
C THR A 276 14.96 -13.48 26.34
N GLY A 277 14.99 -14.62 27.04
CA GLY A 277 13.96 -15.02 27.99
C GLY A 277 13.60 -13.86 28.90
N GLY A 278 12.39 -13.35 28.71
CA GLY A 278 11.93 -12.06 29.22
C GLY A 278 10.62 -11.73 28.52
N ASP A 279 9.67 -12.65 28.63
CA ASP A 279 8.32 -12.52 28.08
C ASP A 279 7.57 -11.40 28.79
N ALA A 280 7.58 -10.24 28.17
CA ALA A 280 6.41 -9.36 28.18
C ALA A 280 6.33 -8.73 26.80
N ALA A 281 5.51 -9.33 25.94
CA ALA A 281 4.93 -8.56 24.84
C ALA A 281 4.29 -7.30 25.47
N PRO A 282 4.50 -6.10 24.93
CA PRO A 282 3.73 -4.93 25.37
C PRO A 282 2.25 -5.32 25.28
N GLY A 283 1.54 -5.24 26.42
CA GLY A 283 0.17 -5.71 26.53
C GLY A 283 -0.73 -5.10 25.45
N ASP A 284 -1.75 -5.85 25.04
CA ASP A 284 -2.68 -5.51 23.95
C ASP A 284 -3.31 -4.11 24.05
N ASP A 285 -3.32 -3.51 25.25
CA ASP A 285 -4.06 -2.30 25.56
C ASP A 285 -3.23 -1.00 25.63
N ASP A 286 -1.91 -1.04 25.50
CA ASP A 286 -1.11 0.20 25.49
C ASP A 286 -0.59 0.60 24.09
N PRO A 287 -1.36 1.41 23.31
CA PRO A 287 -0.89 1.96 22.04
C PRO A 287 0.33 2.88 22.18
N SER A 288 0.68 3.29 23.41
CA SER A 288 1.78 4.19 23.73
C SER A 288 3.14 3.48 23.83
N ALA A 289 3.17 2.15 24.03
CA ALA A 289 4.36 1.31 24.20
C ALA A 289 5.13 1.05 22.88
N VAL A 290 5.48 2.11 22.16
CA VAL A 290 6.47 2.11 21.08
C VAL A 290 7.79 2.55 21.70
N GLY A 291 8.82 1.73 21.63
CA GLY A 291 10.13 2.14 22.13
C GLY A 291 11.14 1.01 22.21
N PHE A 292 11.72 0.64 21.07
CA PHE A 292 12.88 -0.24 20.98
C PHE A 292 14.15 0.58 21.21
N ALA A 293 14.42 0.93 22.48
CA ALA A 293 15.63 1.56 22.98
C ALA A 293 15.96 2.99 22.47
N ALA A 294 16.60 3.79 23.32
CA ALA A 294 17.09 5.13 22.99
C ALA A 294 18.26 5.05 21.98
N GLY A 295 18.27 5.94 20.98
CA GLY A 295 19.37 6.04 20.03
C GLY A 295 19.08 7.07 18.95
N THR A 296 20.13 7.62 18.34
CA THR A 296 20.03 8.67 17.32
C THR A 296 19.19 8.21 16.12
N THR A 297 18.19 9.01 15.74
CA THR A 297 17.36 8.78 14.56
C THR A 297 18.12 9.01 13.26
N TYR A 298 19.05 9.97 13.23
CA TYR A 298 19.94 10.15 12.09
C TYR A 298 21.15 9.24 12.21
N LEU A 299 21.45 8.53 11.12
CA LEU A 299 22.62 7.65 11.00
C LEU A 299 23.39 8.04 9.75
N ALA A 300 24.72 7.88 9.77
CA ALA A 300 25.49 7.93 8.53
C ALA A 300 25.04 6.80 7.60
N ALA A 301 24.93 7.03 6.29
CA ALA A 301 24.67 5.98 5.30
C ALA A 301 25.91 5.10 5.04
N SER A 302 26.43 4.47 6.11
CA SER A 302 27.59 3.58 6.07
C SER A 302 27.23 2.21 6.66
N PRO A 303 27.82 1.12 6.18
CA PRO A 303 27.61 -0.20 6.76
C PRO A 303 27.95 -0.26 8.26
N ALA A 304 28.96 0.49 8.72
CA ALA A 304 29.33 0.53 10.13
C ALA A 304 28.22 1.12 11.00
N ALA A 305 27.66 2.28 10.63
CA ALA A 305 26.59 2.94 11.38
C ALA A 305 25.28 2.13 11.36
N ILE A 306 24.96 1.47 10.24
CA ILE A 306 23.79 0.58 10.16
C ILE A 306 23.98 -0.64 11.09
N ALA A 307 25.16 -1.27 11.07
CA ALA A 307 25.46 -2.40 11.94
C ALA A 307 25.41 -2.01 13.43
N GLU A 308 25.95 -0.84 13.79
CA GLU A 308 25.88 -0.31 15.15
C GLU A 308 24.44 -0.14 15.61
N ARG A 309 23.58 0.46 14.77
CA ARG A 309 22.16 0.60 15.10
C ARG A 309 21.47 -0.75 15.31
N LEU A 310 21.74 -1.73 14.43
CA LEU A 310 21.20 -3.09 14.57
C LEU A 310 21.64 -3.73 15.90
N MET A 311 22.89 -3.53 16.31
CA MET A 311 23.39 -4.03 17.60
C MET A 311 22.69 -3.35 18.79
N THR A 312 22.44 -2.03 18.73
CA THR A 312 21.70 -1.30 19.78
C THR A 312 20.29 -1.84 20.01
N VAL A 313 19.64 -2.35 18.96
CA VAL A 313 18.30 -2.96 19.06
C VAL A 313 18.35 -4.48 19.31
N GLY A 314 19.52 -5.04 19.65
CA GLY A 314 19.68 -6.42 20.11
C GLY A 314 20.07 -7.45 19.03
N VAL A 315 20.46 -7.02 17.82
CA VAL A 315 20.95 -7.95 16.78
C VAL A 315 22.40 -8.36 17.07
N ALA A 316 22.68 -9.67 17.00
CA ALA A 316 24.03 -10.19 17.19
C ALA A 316 25.04 -9.54 16.22
N ALA A 317 26.23 -9.17 16.71
CA ALA A 317 27.21 -8.38 15.97
C ALA A 317 27.59 -8.98 14.60
N GLY A 318 27.78 -10.30 14.53
CA GLY A 318 28.10 -10.99 13.27
C GLY A 318 26.98 -10.84 12.23
N ARG A 319 25.73 -10.99 12.65
CA ARG A 319 24.55 -10.83 11.81
C ARG A 319 24.32 -9.37 11.41
N ALA A 320 24.46 -8.44 12.35
CA ALA A 320 24.35 -7.00 12.11
C ALA A 320 25.32 -6.52 11.00
N ARG A 321 26.58 -6.99 11.03
CA ARG A 321 27.58 -6.67 10.00
C ARG A 321 27.22 -7.23 8.61
N ARG A 322 26.65 -8.44 8.54
CA ARG A 322 26.22 -9.05 7.27
C ARG A 322 25.01 -8.34 6.67
N LEU A 323 24.06 -7.89 7.50
CA LEU A 323 22.85 -7.20 7.05
C LEU A 323 23.09 -5.75 6.61
N ALA A 324 24.11 -5.09 7.16
CA ALA A 324 24.30 -3.66 6.99
C ALA A 324 24.52 -3.19 5.54
N ALA A 325 25.40 -3.86 4.79
CA ALA A 325 25.68 -3.48 3.41
C ALA A 325 24.48 -3.71 2.46
N PRO A 326 23.77 -4.86 2.51
CA PRO A 326 22.53 -5.05 1.76
C PRO A 326 21.44 -4.01 2.06
N ILE A 327 21.24 -3.67 3.35
CA ILE A 327 20.28 -2.63 3.76
C ILE A 327 20.66 -1.28 3.16
N GLY A 328 21.94 -0.89 3.30
CA GLY A 328 22.45 0.36 2.72
C GLY A 328 22.21 0.43 1.21
N ALA A 329 22.60 -0.62 0.47
CA ALA A 329 22.43 -0.68 -0.98
C ALA A 329 20.95 -0.56 -1.42
N LEU A 330 20.03 -1.19 -0.68
CA LEU A 330 18.60 -1.10 -0.95
C LEU A 330 18.09 0.34 -0.77
N LEU A 331 18.50 1.02 0.29
CA LEU A 331 18.08 2.39 0.61
C LEU A 331 18.74 3.45 -0.28
N THR A 332 19.99 3.24 -0.70
CA THR A 332 20.76 4.25 -1.43
C THR A 332 20.85 4.01 -2.94
N GLY A 333 20.36 2.87 -3.45
CA GLY A 333 20.37 2.58 -4.89
C GLY A 333 19.70 3.68 -5.71
N SER A 334 20.20 3.96 -6.90
CA SER A 334 19.69 5.05 -7.75
C SER A 334 18.19 4.85 -8.07
N ALA A 335 17.47 5.97 -8.18
CA ALA A 335 16.14 6.01 -8.77
C ALA A 335 16.33 6.10 -10.30
N GLU A 336 15.94 5.07 -11.03
CA GLU A 336 16.03 5.10 -12.51
C GLU A 336 15.07 6.17 -13.03
N MET A 337 15.60 7.19 -13.70
CA MET A 337 14.79 8.29 -14.28
C MET A 337 13.87 8.98 -13.26
N GLY A 338 14.25 9.02 -11.97
CA GLY A 338 13.44 9.59 -10.88
C GLY A 338 12.35 8.67 -10.34
N VAL A 339 12.24 7.43 -10.83
CA VAL A 339 11.29 6.43 -10.32
C VAL A 339 11.88 5.72 -9.10
N VAL A 340 11.19 5.82 -7.96
CA VAL A 340 11.54 5.09 -6.75
C VAL A 340 10.91 3.69 -6.82
N SER A 341 11.66 2.71 -7.30
CA SER A 341 11.26 1.29 -7.31
C SER A 341 11.95 0.50 -6.20
N THR A 342 11.28 -0.47 -5.59
CA THR A 342 11.87 -1.40 -4.63
C THR A 342 12.43 -2.61 -5.37
N GLY A 343 13.75 -2.86 -5.25
CA GLY A 343 14.42 -3.94 -5.98
C GLY A 343 14.11 -5.32 -5.42
N ASN A 344 13.35 -6.14 -6.16
CA ASN A 344 12.90 -7.47 -5.71
C ASN A 344 14.05 -8.43 -5.38
N GLU A 345 15.16 -8.36 -6.13
CA GLU A 345 16.33 -9.22 -5.91
C GLU A 345 17.05 -8.87 -4.59
N GLN A 346 17.23 -7.58 -4.32
CA GLN A 346 17.84 -7.08 -3.09
C GLN A 346 17.00 -7.45 -1.86
N ILE A 347 15.67 -7.35 -1.97
CA ILE A 347 14.73 -7.79 -0.92
C ILE A 347 14.88 -9.29 -0.67
N GLY A 348 14.87 -10.11 -1.72
CA GLY A 348 15.04 -11.56 -1.60
C GLY A 348 16.36 -11.96 -0.96
N SER A 349 17.45 -11.25 -1.28
CA SER A 349 18.76 -11.45 -0.64
C SER A 349 18.73 -11.14 0.86
N LEU A 350 18.10 -10.02 1.23
CA LEU A 350 17.96 -9.60 2.62
C LEU A 350 17.11 -10.58 3.45
N ILE A 351 16.00 -11.06 2.88
CA ILE A 351 15.15 -12.09 3.52
C ILE A 351 15.95 -13.35 3.80
N ARG A 352 16.72 -13.84 2.81
CA ARG A 352 17.55 -15.04 2.98
C ARG A 352 18.61 -14.86 4.07
N GLU A 353 19.25 -13.69 4.14
CA GLU A 353 20.27 -13.43 5.15
C GLU A 353 19.67 -13.30 6.56
N ILE A 354 18.45 -12.76 6.70
CA ILE A 354 17.73 -12.73 7.97
C ILE A 354 17.30 -14.16 8.37
N LEU A 355 16.77 -14.96 7.45
CA LEU A 355 16.32 -16.31 7.76
C LEU A 355 17.45 -17.34 7.85
N ARG A 356 18.69 -16.94 7.58
CA ARG A 356 19.84 -17.82 7.69
C ARG A 356 20.04 -18.23 9.15
N ASP A 357 19.94 -19.53 9.41
CA ASP A 357 20.32 -20.07 10.71
C ASP A 357 21.79 -19.74 10.98
N ASP A 358 22.09 -19.17 12.14
CA ASP A 358 23.45 -19.05 12.66
C ASP A 358 23.92 -20.46 13.08
N HIS A 359 24.14 -21.35 12.11
CA HIS A 359 24.81 -22.62 12.36
C HIS A 359 26.22 -22.33 12.89
N HIS A 360 26.45 -22.65 14.16
CA HIS A 360 27.79 -22.73 14.70
C HIS A 360 28.52 -23.89 14.03
N PRO A 361 29.64 -23.66 13.30
CA PRO A 361 30.53 -24.74 12.93
C PRO A 361 31.25 -25.22 14.20
N GLY A 362 30.58 -26.06 14.98
CA GLY A 362 31.10 -26.54 16.26
C GLY A 362 30.22 -27.53 17.02
N ALA A 363 28.94 -27.68 16.68
CA ALA A 363 28.02 -28.56 17.41
C ALA A 363 27.97 -30.02 16.89
N ASP A 364 28.54 -30.32 15.72
CA ASP A 364 28.44 -31.66 15.09
C ASP A 364 29.59 -32.63 15.43
N LYS A 365 30.44 -32.32 16.44
CA LYS A 365 31.49 -33.25 16.89
C LYS A 365 31.17 -34.04 18.17
N ALA A 366 29.96 -33.92 18.73
CA ALA A 366 29.58 -34.62 19.95
C ALA A 366 28.26 -35.38 19.80
N SER A 367 28.20 -36.33 18.86
CA SER A 367 27.08 -37.30 18.82
C SER A 367 27.44 -38.67 18.24
N ASN A 368 28.70 -38.94 17.85
CA ASN A 368 29.04 -40.22 17.23
C ASN A 368 29.66 -41.29 18.16
N ASP A 369 29.68 -41.07 19.47
CA ASP A 369 30.13 -42.07 20.44
C ASP A 369 28.99 -42.48 21.38
N ARG A 370 28.01 -43.22 20.86
CA ARG A 370 27.10 -44.03 21.69
C ARG A 370 26.38 -45.13 20.89
N PHE A 371 27.16 -46.01 20.28
CA PHE A 371 26.72 -47.38 20.02
C PHE A 371 27.59 -48.33 20.83
N PRO A 372 27.04 -49.06 21.83
CA PRO A 372 27.79 -50.14 22.44
C PRO A 372 27.81 -51.31 21.46
N SER A 373 28.99 -51.60 20.95
CA SER A 373 29.33 -52.90 20.38
C SER A 373 29.20 -53.96 21.47
N ARG A 374 28.19 -54.83 21.37
CA ARG A 374 28.29 -56.20 21.89
C ARG A 374 27.69 -57.19 20.90
N VAL A 375 28.62 -57.95 20.34
CA VAL A 375 28.45 -59.24 19.69
C VAL A 375 28.33 -60.29 20.80
N TRP A 376 27.55 -61.33 20.50
CA TRP A 376 27.23 -62.56 21.25
C TRP A 376 26.05 -62.47 22.22
#